data_AF-A0A2S2N472-F1
#
_entry.id   AF-A0A2S2N472-F1
#
_cell.length_a   1.000
_cell.length_b   1.000
_cell.length_c   1.000
_cell.angle_alpha   90.00
_cell.angle_beta   90.00
_cell.angle_gamma   90.00
#
_symmetry.space_group_name_H-M   'P 1'
#
loop_
_entity.id
_entity.type
_entity.pdbx_description
1 polymer ?
#
loop_
_entity_poly.entity_id
_entity_poly.type
_entity_poly.pdbx_seq_one_letter_code
_entity_poly.pdbx_strand_id
1 'polypeptide(L)'
;SLLGAVRHGDIVPWDYDVDVGFYRDDVPKCRWLAAVAATGRPLEDPDGFFWEKAVEGEFYRVHFSRTNRLHVDLWPFYVRPGAAVMTKDTWLGHRQDVEFPERFVVPLGTVPFVGVMAKAPNDPRAFLEFKFGPGAIENPEYPNPEVRRLAQDLGNKTAR
;
A
#
# COMPACT_ATOMS: atom_id res chain seq x y z
N SER A 1 -2.28 -3.13 3.09
CA SER A 1 -3.53 -2.37 3.36
C SER A 1 -4.82 -2.83 2.66
N LEU A 2 -4.99 -2.65 1.32
CA LEU A 2 -6.29 -2.88 0.65
C LEU A 2 -6.87 -4.29 0.88
N LEU A 3 -6.00 -5.30 0.95
CA LEU A 3 -6.40 -6.68 1.24
C LEU A 3 -7.09 -6.80 2.62
N GLY A 4 -6.55 -6.17 3.65
CA GLY A 4 -7.15 -6.14 4.99
C GLY A 4 -8.47 -5.36 5.00
N ALA A 5 -8.52 -4.22 4.30
CA ALA A 5 -9.74 -3.43 4.16
C ALA A 5 -10.89 -4.26 3.56
N VAL A 6 -10.64 -4.99 2.46
CA VAL A 6 -11.66 -5.82 1.82
C VAL A 6 -12.01 -7.06 2.64
N ARG A 7 -11.03 -7.65 3.34
CA ARG A 7 -11.24 -8.87 4.13
C ARG A 7 -12.05 -8.61 5.40
N HIS A 8 -11.69 -7.57 6.16
CA HIS A 8 -12.24 -7.34 7.49
C HIS A 8 -12.26 -5.86 7.92
N GLY A 9 -12.04 -4.92 7.00
CA GLY A 9 -12.15 -3.48 7.28
C GLY A 9 -11.01 -2.90 8.12
N ASP A 10 -9.90 -3.61 8.28
CA ASP A 10 -8.79 -3.23 9.15
C ASP A 10 -7.44 -3.69 8.58
N ILE A 11 -6.34 -3.36 9.25
CA ILE A 11 -4.98 -3.84 8.93
C ILE A 11 -4.95 -5.36 9.09
N VAL A 12 -4.18 -6.06 8.24
CA VAL A 12 -3.95 -7.50 8.43
C VAL A 12 -3.20 -7.69 9.76
N PRO A 13 -3.61 -8.60 10.67
CA PRO A 13 -3.07 -8.62 12.04
C PRO A 13 -1.57 -8.88 12.18
N TRP A 14 -0.90 -9.31 11.10
CA TRP A 14 0.54 -9.54 11.02
C TRP A 14 1.25 -8.59 10.03
N ASP A 15 0.54 -7.64 9.43
CA ASP A 15 1.15 -6.52 8.70
C ASP A 15 1.82 -5.57 9.69
N TYR A 16 2.83 -4.84 9.22
CA TYR A 16 3.62 -3.91 10.04
C TYR A 16 3.65 -2.47 9.49
N ASP A 17 3.00 -2.23 8.35
CA ASP A 17 2.92 -0.95 7.66
C ASP A 17 1.57 -0.80 6.92
N VAL A 18 1.41 0.34 6.27
CA VAL A 18 0.25 0.65 5.42
C VAL A 18 0.75 1.16 4.07
N ASP A 19 0.26 0.58 2.97
CA ASP A 19 0.52 1.08 1.62
C ASP A 19 -0.64 1.90 1.04
N VAL A 20 -0.32 3.02 0.39
CA VAL A 20 -1.25 3.85 -0.38
C VAL A 20 -0.67 4.20 -1.74
N GLY A 21 -1.39 3.87 -2.82
CA GLY A 21 -1.07 4.34 -4.17
C GLY A 21 -1.71 5.70 -4.46
N PHE A 22 -0.99 6.59 -5.15
CA PHE A 22 -1.50 7.90 -5.55
C PHE A 22 -0.94 8.35 -6.91
N TYR A 23 -1.54 9.36 -7.52
CA TYR A 23 -1.06 9.93 -8.77
C TYR A 23 0.23 10.74 -8.54
N ARG A 24 1.30 10.41 -9.27
CA ARG A 24 2.60 11.09 -9.19
C ARG A 24 2.48 12.59 -9.45
N ASP A 25 1.63 12.98 -10.39
CA ASP A 25 1.42 14.39 -10.76
C ASP A 25 0.76 15.19 -9.62
N ASP A 26 0.26 14.52 -8.58
CA ASP A 26 -0.32 15.15 -7.39
C ASP A 26 0.70 15.39 -6.27
N VAL A 27 1.96 14.95 -6.41
CA VAL A 27 3.04 15.24 -5.44
C VAL A 27 3.09 16.73 -5.06
N PRO A 28 3.03 17.70 -6.00
CA PRO A 28 3.10 19.13 -5.66
C PRO A 28 1.90 19.65 -4.87
N LYS A 29 0.77 18.92 -4.82
CA LYS A 29 -0.46 19.35 -4.15
C LYS A 29 -0.38 19.17 -2.63
N CYS A 30 0.50 18.28 -2.14
CA CYS A 30 0.76 18.12 -0.72
C CYS A 30 2.07 18.84 -0.36
N ARG A 31 2.00 19.86 0.50
CA ARG A 31 3.16 20.67 0.89
C ARG A 31 4.34 19.85 1.44
N TRP A 32 4.07 18.75 2.16
CA TRP A 32 5.10 17.89 2.75
C TRP A 32 5.76 17.00 1.71
N LEU A 33 4.97 16.36 0.85
CA LEU A 33 5.49 15.61 -0.28
C LEU A 33 6.29 16.51 -1.22
N ALA A 34 5.77 17.70 -1.55
CA ALA A 34 6.47 18.67 -2.39
C ALA A 34 7.83 19.08 -1.80
N ALA A 35 7.90 19.34 -0.50
CA ALA A 35 9.14 19.71 0.18
C ALA A 35 10.16 18.57 0.21
N VAL A 36 9.73 17.35 0.54
CA VAL A 36 10.59 16.16 0.52
C VAL A 36 11.07 15.85 -0.90
N ALA A 37 10.18 15.92 -1.89
CA ALA A 37 10.50 15.68 -3.30
C ALA A 37 11.50 16.71 -3.84
N ALA A 38 11.33 17.99 -3.52
CA ALA A 38 12.19 19.07 -4.00
C ALA A 38 13.58 19.06 -3.35
N THR A 39 13.66 18.70 -2.08
CA THR A 39 14.92 18.80 -1.31
C THR A 39 15.67 17.49 -1.19
N GLY A 40 14.99 16.35 -1.38
CA GLY A 40 15.49 15.01 -1.07
C GLY A 40 15.77 14.79 0.42
N ARG A 41 15.42 15.75 1.29
CA ARG A 41 15.70 15.70 2.72
C ARG A 41 14.44 15.36 3.49
N PRO A 42 14.54 14.53 4.54
CA PRO A 42 13.39 14.25 5.38
C PRO A 42 13.01 15.48 6.21
N LEU A 43 11.75 15.57 6.61
CA LEU A 43 11.21 16.64 7.44
C LEU A 43 10.20 16.10 8.46
N GLU A 44 10.00 16.83 9.54
CA GLU A 44 8.94 16.59 10.51
C GLU A 44 7.85 17.64 10.34
N ASP A 45 6.59 17.21 10.26
CA ASP A 45 5.47 18.15 10.16
C ASP A 45 5.01 18.66 11.55
N PRO A 46 4.11 19.66 11.62
CA PRO A 46 3.65 20.23 12.89
C PRO A 46 2.95 19.25 13.83
N ASP A 47 2.46 18.11 13.32
CA ASP A 47 1.79 17.08 14.13
C ASP A 47 2.79 16.00 14.59
N GLY A 48 4.07 16.11 14.20
CA GLY A 48 5.16 15.23 14.60
C GLY A 48 5.38 14.03 13.67
N PHE A 49 4.65 13.93 12.56
CA PHE A 49 4.90 12.88 11.57
C PHE A 49 6.18 13.16 10.80
N PHE A 50 6.96 12.11 10.55
CA PHE A 50 8.26 12.22 9.91
C PHE A 50 8.20 11.72 8.46
N TRP A 51 8.40 12.62 7.51
CA TRP A 51 8.28 12.40 6.08
C TRP A 51 9.65 12.23 5.45
N GLU A 52 9.84 11.19 4.65
CA GLU A 52 11.09 10.94 3.92
C GLU A 52 10.82 10.38 2.51
N LYS A 53 11.80 10.56 1.61
CA LYS A 53 11.83 9.80 0.35
C LYS A 53 12.59 8.51 0.62
N ALA A 54 12.02 7.38 0.22
CA ALA A 54 12.69 6.10 0.37
C ALA A 54 13.99 6.07 -0.46
N VAL A 55 15.03 5.46 0.11
CA VAL A 55 16.34 5.31 -0.56
C VAL A 55 16.21 4.39 -1.77
N GLU A 56 15.28 3.45 -1.72
CA GLU A 56 14.99 2.46 -2.75
C GLU A 56 13.54 2.65 -3.24
N GLY A 57 13.26 2.30 -4.50
CA GLY A 57 11.87 2.16 -4.99
C GLY A 57 11.10 3.45 -5.31
N GLU A 58 11.74 4.62 -5.30
CA GLU A 58 11.14 5.92 -5.71
C GLU A 58 9.76 6.22 -5.10
N PHE A 59 9.56 5.87 -3.83
CA PHE A 59 8.34 6.14 -3.05
C PHE A 59 8.63 7.06 -1.85
N TYR A 60 7.57 7.50 -1.17
CA TYR A 60 7.68 8.32 0.05
C TYR A 60 7.17 7.55 1.25
N ARG A 61 7.72 7.85 2.42
CA ARG A 61 7.33 7.21 3.67
C ARG A 61 6.96 8.25 4.71
N VAL A 62 5.87 8.02 5.41
CA VAL A 62 5.39 8.84 6.52
C VAL A 62 5.43 8.00 7.79
N HIS A 63 6.38 8.27 8.66
CA HIS A 63 6.50 7.61 9.94
C HIS A 63 5.63 8.29 11.00
N PHE A 64 5.16 7.50 11.95
CA PHE A 64 4.41 7.99 13.10
C PHE A 64 5.16 9.10 13.86
N SER A 65 6.48 8.94 14.03
CA SER A 65 7.36 10.01 14.47
C SER A 65 8.80 9.76 14.05
N ARG A 66 9.71 10.66 14.42
CA ARG A 66 11.15 10.46 14.21
C ARG A 66 11.70 9.22 14.94
N THR A 67 11.12 8.86 16.08
CA THR A 67 11.56 7.72 16.91
C THR A 67 10.72 6.46 16.68
N ASN A 68 9.40 6.62 16.49
CA ASN A 68 8.51 5.52 16.16
C ASN A 68 8.39 5.38 14.65
N ARG A 69 9.05 4.34 14.12
CA ARG A 69 9.20 4.14 12.68
C ARG A 69 8.09 3.30 12.04
N LEU A 70 6.99 2.99 12.74
CA LEU A 70 5.75 2.54 12.11
C LEU A 70 5.33 3.57 11.05
N HIS A 71 4.86 3.13 9.90
CA HIS A 71 4.77 4.03 8.75
C HIS A 71 3.67 3.69 7.74
N VAL A 72 3.40 4.69 6.91
CA VAL A 72 2.64 4.59 5.67
C VAL A 72 3.59 4.80 4.49
N ASP A 73 3.59 3.86 3.55
CA ASP A 73 4.29 3.96 2.26
C ASP A 73 3.36 4.52 1.18
N LEU A 74 3.83 5.57 0.52
CA LEU A 74 3.11 6.33 -0.49
C LEU A 74 3.74 6.09 -1.85
N TRP A 75 3.04 5.32 -2.68
CA TRP A 75 3.50 4.82 -3.98
C TRP A 75 3.01 5.72 -5.13
N PRO A 76 3.89 6.53 -5.75
CA PRO A 76 3.50 7.38 -6.87
C PRO A 76 3.40 6.58 -8.17
N PHE A 77 2.22 6.55 -8.77
CA PHE A 77 1.99 5.97 -10.10
C PHE A 77 1.65 7.05 -11.12
N TYR A 78 1.93 6.78 -12.39
CA TYR A 78 1.49 7.61 -13.50
C TYR A 78 0.87 6.75 -14.59
N VAL A 79 0.02 7.35 -15.41
CA VAL A 79 -0.55 6.68 -16.59
C VAL A 79 0.54 6.64 -17.66
N ARG A 80 0.88 5.45 -18.14
CA ARG A 80 1.85 5.26 -19.22
C ARG A 80 1.37 6.02 -20.47
N PRO A 81 2.17 6.92 -21.07
CA PRO A 81 1.74 7.67 -22.25
C PRO A 81 1.28 6.74 -23.39
N GLY A 82 0.08 7.00 -23.92
CA GLY A 82 -0.52 6.20 -24.98
C GLY A 82 -1.08 4.84 -24.55
N ALA A 83 -1.09 4.53 -23.24
CA ALA A 83 -1.63 3.28 -22.70
C ALA A 83 -2.55 3.55 -21.49
N ALA A 84 -3.64 2.79 -21.37
CA ALA A 84 -4.54 2.86 -20.22
C ALA A 84 -4.03 2.00 -19.03
N VAL A 85 -2.76 2.22 -18.65
CA VAL A 85 -2.04 1.42 -17.64
C VAL A 85 -1.33 2.34 -16.66
N MET A 86 -1.55 2.11 -15.37
CA MET A 86 -0.82 2.73 -14.27
C MET A 86 0.53 2.02 -14.08
N THR A 87 1.60 2.80 -14.05
CA THR A 87 2.98 2.32 -13.94
C THR A 87 3.80 3.21 -13.00
N LYS A 88 4.99 2.73 -12.63
CA LYS A 88 6.06 3.48 -11.95
C LYS A 88 7.42 3.07 -12.55
N ASP A 89 8.48 3.76 -12.15
CA ASP A 89 9.80 3.61 -12.77
C ASP A 89 10.67 2.52 -12.11
N THR A 90 10.31 2.06 -10.91
CA THR A 90 11.06 1.07 -10.13
C THR A 90 10.11 0.03 -9.52
N TRP A 91 10.61 -1.18 -9.24
CA TRP A 91 9.82 -2.31 -8.74
C TRP A 91 10.63 -3.11 -7.72
N LEU A 92 9.98 -3.62 -6.67
CA LEU A 92 10.60 -4.32 -5.54
C LEU A 92 10.59 -5.85 -5.66
N GLY A 93 10.13 -6.40 -6.79
CA GLY A 93 10.13 -7.84 -7.05
C GLY A 93 9.07 -8.65 -6.30
N HIS A 94 8.19 -8.00 -5.52
CA HIS A 94 7.01 -8.64 -4.95
C HIS A 94 5.97 -8.94 -6.03
N ARG A 95 5.26 -10.08 -5.91
CA ARG A 95 4.22 -10.50 -6.88
C ARG A 95 3.17 -9.42 -7.16
N GLN A 96 2.76 -8.71 -6.12
CA GLN A 96 1.73 -7.67 -6.17
C GLN A 96 2.25 -6.32 -6.67
N ASP A 97 3.57 -6.12 -6.73
CA ASP A 97 4.20 -4.89 -7.18
C ASP A 97 4.35 -4.91 -8.70
N VAL A 98 3.22 -4.71 -9.38
CA VAL A 98 3.07 -4.77 -10.84
C VAL A 98 2.24 -3.60 -11.35
N GLU A 99 2.43 -3.28 -12.64
CA GLU A 99 1.54 -2.41 -13.40
C GLU A 99 0.10 -2.92 -13.37
N PHE A 100 -0.85 -2.01 -13.52
CA PHE A 100 -2.27 -2.38 -13.54
C PHE A 100 -3.09 -1.47 -14.47
N PRO A 101 -4.20 -1.98 -15.04
CA PRO A 101 -5.09 -1.17 -15.86
C PRO A 101 -5.64 0.07 -15.14
N GLU A 102 -5.59 1.23 -15.79
CA GLU A 102 -6.11 2.50 -15.25
C GLU A 102 -7.60 2.43 -14.91
N ARG A 103 -8.37 1.60 -15.63
CA ARG A 103 -9.81 1.40 -15.36
C ARG A 103 -10.10 1.01 -13.92
N PHE A 104 -9.15 0.46 -13.16
CA PHE A 104 -9.36 0.14 -11.75
C PHE A 104 -9.45 1.37 -10.86
N VAL A 105 -8.93 2.52 -11.28
CA VAL A 105 -8.87 3.75 -10.47
C VAL A 105 -9.68 4.91 -11.06
N VAL A 106 -10.32 4.71 -12.22
CA VAL A 106 -11.18 5.71 -12.87
C VAL A 106 -12.58 5.14 -13.09
N PRO A 107 -13.58 5.52 -12.25
CA PRO A 107 -13.46 6.31 -11.03
C PRO A 107 -12.84 5.50 -9.88
N LEU A 108 -12.49 6.16 -8.77
CA LEU A 108 -12.18 5.48 -7.51
C LEU A 108 -13.47 5.05 -6.80
N GLY A 109 -13.43 3.88 -6.16
CA GLY A 109 -14.41 3.44 -5.18
C GLY A 109 -14.07 3.87 -3.75
N THR A 110 -14.77 3.30 -2.78
CA THR A 110 -14.53 3.48 -1.35
C THR A 110 -14.64 2.17 -0.59
N VAL A 111 -13.84 1.98 0.45
CA VAL A 111 -13.90 0.82 1.36
C VAL A 111 -13.77 1.29 2.81
N PRO A 112 -14.44 0.64 3.79
CA PRO A 112 -14.13 0.81 5.20
C PRO A 112 -12.70 0.34 5.48
N PHE A 113 -11.92 1.14 6.19
CA PHE A 113 -10.58 0.79 6.62
C PHE A 113 -10.21 1.60 7.87
N VAL A 114 -9.77 0.93 8.93
CA VAL A 114 -9.29 1.55 10.20
C VAL A 114 -10.24 2.61 10.76
N GLY A 115 -11.55 2.36 10.69
CA GLY A 115 -12.59 3.25 11.19
C GLY A 115 -12.96 4.44 10.30
N VAL A 116 -12.39 4.55 9.08
CA VAL A 116 -12.74 5.58 8.10
C VAL A 116 -13.20 4.98 6.77
N MET A 117 -13.82 5.80 5.91
CA MET A 117 -14.13 5.43 4.52
C MET A 117 -12.99 5.88 3.62
N ALA A 118 -12.06 4.97 3.31
CA ALA A 118 -10.91 5.22 2.47
C ALA A 118 -11.24 5.11 0.98
N LYS A 119 -10.46 5.78 0.13
CA LYS A 119 -10.51 5.59 -1.33
C LYS A 119 -9.86 4.26 -1.72
N ALA A 120 -10.39 3.62 -2.75
CA ALA A 120 -9.91 2.34 -3.26
C ALA A 120 -10.12 2.25 -4.78
N PRO A 121 -9.51 1.26 -5.46
CA PRO A 121 -9.95 0.85 -6.78
C PRO A 121 -11.48 0.61 -6.84
N ASN A 122 -12.12 0.85 -7.98
CA ASN A 122 -13.57 0.72 -8.14
C ASN A 122 -14.09 -0.71 -8.04
N ASP A 123 -13.26 -1.70 -8.34
CA ASP A 123 -13.49 -3.11 -8.07
C ASP A 123 -12.33 -3.67 -7.23
N PRO A 124 -12.38 -3.49 -5.89
CA PRO A 124 -11.31 -3.92 -5.00
C PRO A 124 -11.03 -5.42 -5.08
N ARG A 125 -12.06 -6.25 -5.29
CA ARG A 125 -11.90 -7.70 -5.37
C ARG A 125 -11.13 -8.09 -6.62
N ALA A 126 -11.58 -7.64 -7.79
CA ALA A 126 -10.90 -7.95 -9.04
C ALA A 126 -9.47 -7.38 -9.06
N PHE A 127 -9.25 -6.21 -8.45
CA PHE A 127 -7.92 -5.63 -8.32
C PHE A 127 -6.98 -6.47 -7.43
N LEU A 128 -7.48 -6.95 -6.29
CA LEU A 128 -6.70 -7.81 -5.38
C LEU A 128 -6.41 -9.16 -6.03
N GLU A 129 -7.37 -9.77 -6.71
CA GLU A 129 -7.15 -11.04 -7.42
C GLU A 129 -6.19 -10.88 -8.59
N PHE A 130 -6.20 -9.73 -9.27
CA PHE A 130 -5.19 -9.40 -10.28
C PHE A 130 -3.78 -9.32 -9.68
N LYS A 131 -3.61 -8.68 -8.51
CA LYS A 131 -2.29 -8.48 -7.89
C LYS A 131 -1.76 -9.70 -7.14
N PHE A 132 -2.62 -10.41 -6.40
CA PHE A 132 -2.21 -11.50 -5.51
C PHE A 132 -2.55 -12.88 -6.07
N GLY A 133 -3.53 -12.97 -6.97
CA GLY A 133 -4.07 -14.22 -7.49
C GLY A 133 -5.48 -14.52 -6.96
N PRO A 134 -6.22 -15.43 -7.63
CA PRO A 134 -7.57 -15.79 -7.23
C PRO A 134 -7.65 -16.29 -5.78
N GLY A 135 -8.67 -15.86 -5.05
CA GLY A 135 -8.94 -16.31 -3.68
C GLY A 135 -8.01 -15.70 -2.60
N ALA A 136 -7.20 -14.69 -2.93
CA ALA A 136 -6.31 -14.05 -1.95
C ALA A 136 -7.04 -13.40 -0.77
N ILE A 137 -8.30 -12.97 -0.97
CA ILE A 137 -9.13 -12.38 0.09
C ILE A 137 -9.53 -13.46 1.09
N GLU A 138 -10.02 -14.60 0.61
CA GLU A 138 -10.57 -15.69 1.42
C GLU A 138 -9.49 -16.58 2.05
N ASN A 139 -8.31 -16.68 1.43
CA ASN A 139 -7.22 -17.56 1.85
C ASN A 139 -6.05 -16.72 2.38
N PRO A 140 -6.10 -16.24 3.64
CA PRO A 140 -5.00 -15.47 4.22
C PRO A 140 -3.75 -16.34 4.38
N GLU A 141 -2.60 -15.71 4.19
CA GLU A 141 -1.30 -16.34 4.38
C GLU A 141 -0.29 -15.28 4.89
N TYR A 142 0.77 -15.74 5.55
CA TYR A 142 1.88 -14.88 5.96
C TYR A 142 2.67 -14.36 4.75
N PRO A 143 3.43 -13.26 4.89
CA PRO A 143 4.20 -12.68 3.78
C PRO A 143 5.21 -13.64 3.13
N ASN A 144 5.76 -14.60 3.89
CA ASN A 144 6.68 -15.61 3.38
C ASN A 144 6.28 -17.03 3.82
N PRO A 145 5.38 -17.70 3.08
CA PRO A 145 4.88 -19.04 3.41
C PRO A 145 5.90 -20.16 3.24
N GLU A 146 7.02 -19.90 2.55
CA GLU A 146 8.13 -20.85 2.45
C GLU A 146 8.90 -20.94 3.78
N VAL A 147 8.95 -19.84 4.53
CA VAL A 147 9.57 -19.77 5.86
C VAL A 147 8.60 -20.22 6.95
N ARG A 148 7.36 -19.72 6.92
CA ARG A 148 6.34 -20.04 7.93
C ARG A 148 4.94 -19.89 7.35
N ARG A 149 4.08 -20.89 7.54
CA ARG A 149 2.68 -20.85 7.08
C ARG A 149 1.72 -20.51 8.21
N LEU A 150 0.69 -19.74 7.90
CA LEU A 150 -0.39 -19.40 8.83
C LEU A 150 -1.11 -20.66 9.34
N ALA A 151 -1.32 -21.65 8.47
CA ALA A 151 -1.97 -22.91 8.82
C ALA A 151 -1.27 -23.67 9.96
N GLN A 152 0.07 -23.54 10.07
CA GLN A 152 0.83 -24.17 11.15
C GLN A 152 0.48 -23.57 12.52
N ASP A 153 0.21 -22.27 12.58
CA ASP A 153 -0.17 -21.57 13.82
C ASP A 153 -1.65 -21.76 14.17
N LEU A 154 -2.53 -21.90 13.17
CA LEU A 154 -3.95 -22.17 13.37
C LEU A 154 -4.19 -23.61 13.86
N GLY A 155 -3.52 -24.60 13.26
CA GLY A 155 -3.66 -26.01 13.66
C GLY A 155 -3.17 -26.27 15.10
N ASN A 156 -2.16 -25.53 15.56
CA ASN A 156 -1.66 -25.62 16.93
C ASN A 156 -2.61 -25.05 17.99
N LYS A 157 -3.56 -24.18 17.61
CA LYS A 157 -4.57 -23.63 18.52
C LYS A 157 -5.75 -24.56 18.73
N THR A 158 -6.06 -25.43 17.78
CA THR A 158 -7.15 -26.43 17.89
C THR A 158 -6.74 -27.71 18.63
N ALA A 159 -5.44 -27.88 18.93
CA ALA A 159 -4.88 -29.05 19.62
C ALA A 159 -4.68 -28.83 21.14
N ARG A 160 -5.25 -27.78 21.72
CA ARG A 160 -5.20 -27.47 23.16
C ARG A 160 -6.60 -27.36 23.76
#